data_AF-A0A076L334-F1
#
_entry.id   AF-A0A076L334-F1
#
_cell.length_a   1.000
_cell.length_b   1.000
_cell.length_c   1.000
_cell.angle_alpha   90.00
_cell.angle_beta   90.00
_cell.angle_gamma   90.00
#
_symmetry.space_group_name_H-M   'P 1'
#
loop_
_entity.id
_entity.type
_entity.pdbx_description
1 polymer ?
#
loop_
_entity_poly.entity_id
_entity_poly.type
_entity_poly.pdbx_seq_one_letter_code
_entity_poly.pdbx_strand_id
1 'polypeptide(L)' 'MVNVPKQRRTYCKGKCKKHTLHKVSQYKKGKDSIWAQGKRRYDRK' A
#
# COMPACT_ATOMS: atom_id res chain seq x y z
N MET A 1 13.26 -1.24 14.57
CA MET A 1 12.10 -1.96 13.99
C MET A 1 11.20 -2.31 15.16
N VAL A 2 9.99 -1.73 15.22
CA VAL A 2 9.06 -2.00 16.33
C VAL A 2 8.37 -3.34 16.10
N ASN A 3 8.15 -4.13 17.15
CA ASN A 3 7.43 -5.40 17.05
C ASN A 3 5.93 -5.09 16.87
N VAL A 4 5.36 -5.47 15.72
CA VAL A 4 3.96 -5.25 15.38
C VAL A 4 3.30 -6.60 15.12
N PRO A 5 2.12 -6.90 15.70
CA PRO A 5 1.44 -8.15 15.44
C PRO A 5 1.05 -8.29 13.96
N LYS A 6 1.24 -9.48 13.40
CA LYS A 6 0.93 -9.79 11.99
C LYS A 6 -0.58 -9.80 11.70
N GLN A 7 -1.42 -9.78 12.72
CA GLN A 7 -2.88 -9.66 12.61
C GLN A 7 -3.38 -8.57 13.56
N ARG A 8 -4.34 -7.77 13.11
CA ARG A 8 -4.98 -6.73 13.93
C ARG A 8 -6.48 -6.68 13.64
N ARG A 9 -7.30 -6.63 14.70
CA ARG A 9 -8.74 -6.36 14.58
C ARG A 9 -8.94 -4.86 14.42
N THR A 10 -9.39 -4.42 13.25
CA THR A 10 -9.63 -3.00 12.96
C THR A 10 -10.86 -2.83 12.08
N TYR A 11 -11.38 -1.60 12.01
CA TYR A 11 -12.56 -1.28 11.21
C TYR A 11 -12.22 -1.34 9.71
N CYS A 12 -12.96 -2.15 8.96
CA CYS A 12 -12.88 -2.21 7.51
C CYS A 12 -13.73 -1.08 6.90
N LYS A 13 -13.07 -0.02 6.38
CA LYS A 13 -13.74 1.10 5.67
C LYS A 13 -14.36 0.71 4.32
N GLY A 14 -13.93 -0.42 3.75
CA GLY A 14 -14.41 -0.90 2.46
C GLY A 14 -15.73 -1.68 2.57
N LYS A 15 -15.82 -2.77 1.82
CA LYS A 15 -17.03 -3.60 1.69
C LYS A 15 -17.58 -4.13 3.03
N CYS A 16 -16.73 -4.34 4.04
CA CYS A 16 -17.12 -5.02 5.26
C CYS A 16 -17.90 -4.13 6.26
N LYS A 17 -17.63 -2.81 6.30
CA LYS A 17 -18.22 -1.81 7.23
C LYS A 17 -18.31 -2.24 8.70
N LYS A 18 -17.42 -3.13 9.15
CA LYS A 18 -17.37 -3.70 10.50
C LYS A 18 -15.94 -4.01 10.92
N HIS A 19 -15.72 -4.28 12.20
CA HIS A 19 -14.40 -4.68 12.71
C HIS A 19 -14.09 -6.13 12.34
N THR A 20 -13.04 -6.31 11.54
CA THR A 20 -12.57 -7.63 11.08
C THR A 20 -11.08 -7.82 11.39
N LEU A 21 -10.62 -9.07 11.37
CA LEU A 21 -9.19 -9.39 11.48
C LEU A 21 -8.50 -9.11 10.14
N HIS A 22 -7.45 -8.30 10.17
CA HIS A 22 -6.65 -7.96 8.99
C HIS A 22 -5.21 -8.41 9.16
N LYS A 23 -4.62 -8.94 8.07
CA LYS A 23 -3.19 -9.21 8.00
C LYS A 23 -2.44 -7.90 7.86
N VAL A 24 -1.49 -7.66 8.75
CA VAL A 24 -0.63 -6.48 8.74
C VAL A 24 0.67 -6.82 8.02
N SER A 25 1.03 -6.04 7.02
CA SER A 25 2.30 -6.10 6.31
C SER A 25 2.94 -4.72 6.24
N GLN A 26 4.25 -4.69 6.13
CA GLN A 26 4.96 -3.46 5.85
C GLN A 26 4.85 -3.14 4.36
N TYR A 27 4.49 -1.90 4.04
CA TYR A 27 4.51 -1.42 2.66
C TYR A 27 5.94 -1.38 2.12
N LYS A 28 6.10 -1.78 0.86
CA LYS A 28 7.31 -1.56 0.07
C LYS A 28 6.93 -0.82 -1.21
N LYS A 29 7.72 0.19 -1.57
CA LYS A 29 7.51 0.91 -2.83
C LYS A 29 7.71 -0.06 -4.00
N GLY A 30 6.74 -0.09 -4.92
CA GLY A 30 6.87 -0.82 -6.18
C GLY A 30 7.84 -0.14 -7.16
N LYS A 31 8.18 -0.83 -8.25
CA LYS A 31 8.96 -0.22 -9.34
C LYS A 31 8.17 0.93 -9.97
N ASP A 32 8.86 2.01 -10.30
CA ASP A 32 8.24 3.15 -10.97
C ASP A 32 7.79 2.79 -12.39
N SER A 33 6.62 3.30 -12.81
CA SER A 33 6.07 3.06 -14.15
C SER A 33 6.79 3.88 -15.20
N ILE A 34 7.17 3.24 -16.31
CA ILE A 34 7.82 3.89 -17.46
C ILE A 34 6.82 4.83 -18.18
N TRP A 35 5.54 4.46 -18.19
CA TRP A 35 4.50 5.17 -18.93
C TRP A 35 3.95 6.39 -18.17
N ALA A 36 4.36 6.58 -16.92
CA ALA A 36 3.98 7.76 -16.15
C ALA A 36 4.38 9.04 -16.89
N GLN A 37 3.49 10.04 -16.91
CA GLN A 37 3.71 11.30 -17.64
C GLN A 37 5.02 11.99 -17.24
N GLY A 38 5.39 11.94 -15.96
CA GLY A 38 6.64 12.50 -15.45
C GLY A 38 7.88 11.81 -16.03
N LYS A 39 7.88 10.48 -16.09
CA LYS A 39 8.99 9.70 -16.65
C LYS A 39 9.10 9.93 -18.16
N ARG A 40 7.98 9.86 -18.90
CA ARG A 40 7.92 10.19 -20.35
C ARG A 40 8.45 11.59 -20.66
N ARG A 41 8.17 12.58 -19.81
CA ARG A 41 8.69 13.94 -19.97
C ARG A 41 10.19 14.01 -19.76
N TYR A 42 10.72 13.30 -18.75
CA TYR A 42 12.16 13.28 -18.44
C TYR A 42 12.96 12.56 -19.53
N ASP A 43 12.48 11.43 -20.04
CA ASP A 43 13.19 10.65 -21.06
C ASP A 43 13.26 11.35 -22.43
N ARG A 44 12.41 12.36 -22.66
CA ARG A 44 12.40 13.19 -23.86
C ARG A 44 13.29 14.44 -23.72
N LYS A 45 13.69 14.80 -22.50
CA LYS A 45 14.57 15.94 -22.25
C LYS A 45 16.01 15.53 -22.50
#